data_AF-A0A352VGN4-F1
#
_entry.id   AF-A0A352VGN4-F1
#
_cell.length_a   1.000
_cell.length_b   1.000
_cell.length_c   1.000
_cell.angle_alpha   90.00
_cell.angle_beta   90.00
_cell.angle_gamma   90.00
#
_symmetry.space_group_name_H-M   'P 1'
#
loop_
_entity.id
_entity.type
_entity.pdbx_description
1 polymer ?
#
loop_
_entity_poly.entity_id
_entity_poly.type
_entity_poly.pdbx_seq_one_letter_code
_entity_poly.pdbx_strand_id
1 'polypeptide(L)'
;MVEMEGASTDLGRRIRELVVDVPGEREVDLEWEDLDRVVFSAAPSGARASSGRLYGTVEDSEGRLFTGYVSYDLDEILEADVLDGRDTETGDDLDIRFSEITSIARLGRGAQVVLVDGTVLDLRGSNDVDRRNRGIQISDPNLGMVEVEWRDFEILSFHEAEGVVGYDAFDGGHVLRGTVVTESGEQIEGEIRWDADEAASWEFLNGRNEDGVVFTIEFGFLSRIERREAWGSLVTLLDGRSFELEDSNDVDWDNKGILIAPTGGTGSRVAGL
;
A
#
# COMPACT_ATOMS: atom_id res chain seq x y z
N MET A 1 21.34 17.90 -1.88
CA MET A 1 21.76 16.89 -0.90
C MET A 1 20.95 17.18 0.33
N VAL A 2 20.03 16.28 0.67
CA VAL A 2 19.25 16.34 1.91
C VAL A 2 19.91 15.34 2.85
N GLU A 3 20.29 15.79 4.03
CA GLU A 3 20.85 14.95 5.08
C GLU A 3 19.75 14.73 6.12
N MET A 4 19.39 13.47 6.34
CA MET A 4 18.39 13.08 7.33
C MET A 4 19.09 12.38 8.48
N GLU A 5 18.94 12.92 9.68
CA GLU A 5 19.46 12.32 10.92
C GLU A 5 18.28 11.83 11.77
N GLY A 6 18.31 10.56 12.17
CA GLY A 6 17.24 9.96 12.95
C GLY A 6 17.57 8.55 13.40
N ALA A 7 16.74 8.02 14.30
CA ALA A 7 16.76 6.62 14.69
C ALA A 7 15.33 6.09 14.56
N SER A 8 14.97 5.58 13.38
CA SER A 8 13.75 4.82 13.14
C SER A 8 14.10 3.36 12.81
N THR A 9 13.09 2.52 12.63
CA THR A 9 13.25 1.16 12.14
C THR A 9 13.70 1.09 10.68
N ASP A 10 13.67 2.22 9.96
CA ASP A 10 14.02 2.34 8.54
C ASP A 10 15.36 3.04 8.31
N LEU A 11 15.76 3.94 9.23
CA LEU A 11 16.98 4.73 9.13
C LEU A 11 17.71 4.84 10.49
N GLY A 12 19.03 4.67 10.44
CA GLY A 12 19.92 4.81 11.60
C GLY A 12 20.08 3.52 12.40
N ARG A 13 20.68 3.64 13.60
CA ARG A 13 21.07 2.48 14.45
C ARG A 13 19.91 1.66 15.03
N ARG A 14 18.67 1.97 14.66
CA ARG A 14 17.47 1.21 15.06
C ARG A 14 16.88 0.41 13.89
N ILE A 15 17.54 0.41 12.73
CA ILE A 15 17.23 -0.56 11.67
C ILE A 15 17.31 -1.95 12.28
N ARG A 16 16.24 -2.74 12.13
CA ARG A 16 16.18 -4.07 12.74
C ARG A 16 17.19 -4.99 12.07
N GLU A 17 17.21 -4.96 10.74
CA GLU A 17 18.07 -5.78 9.91
C GLU A 17 18.06 -5.27 8.48
N LEU A 18 19.17 -5.41 7.76
CA LEU A 18 19.19 -5.42 6.29
C LEU A 18 19.72 -6.78 5.83
N VAL A 19 18.83 -7.64 5.32
CA VAL A 19 19.20 -8.96 4.79
C VAL A 19 19.44 -8.88 3.29
N VAL A 20 20.55 -9.44 2.83
CA VAL A 20 20.86 -9.59 1.41
C VAL A 20 20.89 -11.07 1.04
N ASP A 21 19.96 -11.49 0.19
CA ASP A 21 19.99 -12.80 -0.46
C ASP A 21 21.04 -12.79 -1.59
N VAL A 22 22.12 -13.54 -1.39
CA VAL A 22 23.25 -13.63 -2.34
C VAL A 22 23.07 -14.90 -3.17
N PRO A 23 22.93 -14.80 -4.51
CA PRO A 23 22.68 -15.96 -5.36
C PRO A 23 23.72 -17.07 -5.21
N GLY A 24 23.29 -18.23 -4.72
CA GLY A 24 24.14 -19.41 -4.51
C GLY A 24 24.96 -19.40 -3.21
N GLU A 25 24.75 -18.39 -2.36
CA GLU A 25 25.35 -18.28 -1.03
C GLU A 25 24.24 -18.24 0.04
N ARG A 26 24.62 -18.03 1.31
CA ARG A 26 23.67 -17.79 2.39
C ARG A 26 23.27 -16.32 2.42
N GLU A 27 22.11 -16.04 3.01
CA GLU A 27 21.70 -14.70 3.39
C GLU A 27 22.78 -14.02 4.26
N VAL A 28 22.96 -12.73 4.04
CA VAL A 28 23.92 -11.88 4.76
C VAL A 28 23.16 -10.77 5.47
N ASP A 29 23.27 -10.77 6.80
CA ASP A 29 22.64 -9.77 7.65
C ASP A 29 23.63 -8.62 7.86
N LEU A 30 23.17 -7.38 7.65
CA LEU A 30 23.96 -6.16 7.77
C LEU A 30 23.34 -5.21 8.79
N GLU A 31 24.18 -4.60 9.62
CA GLU A 31 23.81 -3.53 10.53
C GLU A 31 24.04 -2.15 9.90
N TRP A 32 23.41 -1.10 10.44
CA TRP A 32 23.57 0.27 9.91
C TRP A 32 25.03 0.73 9.81
N GLU A 33 25.89 0.28 10.74
CA GLU A 33 27.31 0.64 10.75
C GLU A 33 28.13 -0.06 9.66
N ASP A 34 27.59 -1.12 9.04
CA ASP A 34 28.18 -1.78 7.87
C ASP A 34 27.88 -1.03 6.56
N LEU A 35 26.91 -0.11 6.57
CA LEU A 35 26.39 0.53 5.36
C LEU A 35 27.09 1.86 5.05
N ASP A 36 27.59 1.98 3.82
CA ASP A 36 27.98 3.28 3.22
C ASP A 36 26.91 3.77 2.24
N ARG A 37 26.39 2.88 1.38
CA ARG A 37 25.37 3.20 0.36
C ARG A 37 24.65 1.95 -0.13
N VAL A 38 23.36 2.08 -0.40
CA VAL A 38 22.57 1.13 -1.21
C VAL A 38 22.33 1.73 -2.59
N VAL A 39 22.57 0.96 -3.65
CA VAL A 39 22.26 1.34 -5.05
C VAL A 39 21.32 0.29 -5.61
N PHE A 40 20.10 0.71 -5.92
CA PHE A 40 19.08 -0.19 -6.47
C PHE A 40 19.29 -0.42 -7.96
N SER A 41 19.04 -1.65 -8.40
CA SER A 41 19.00 -2.07 -9.81
C SER A 41 18.03 -3.23 -9.96
N ALA A 42 17.72 -3.60 -11.21
CA ALA A 42 17.04 -4.86 -11.48
C ALA A 42 17.77 -6.05 -10.80
N ALA A 43 17.00 -7.03 -10.33
CA ALA A 43 17.55 -8.23 -9.72
C ALA A 43 18.48 -8.95 -10.71
N PRO A 44 19.63 -9.49 -10.25
CA PRO A 44 20.53 -10.23 -11.12
C PRO A 44 19.82 -11.39 -11.82
N SER A 45 20.18 -11.66 -13.08
CA SER A 45 19.61 -12.79 -13.82
C SER A 45 19.86 -14.11 -13.07
N GLY A 46 18.79 -14.85 -12.82
CA GLY A 46 18.84 -16.14 -12.11
C GLY A 46 18.86 -16.02 -10.58
N ALA A 47 18.87 -14.81 -10.02
CA ALA A 47 18.57 -14.62 -8.61
C ALA A 47 17.14 -15.12 -8.33
N ARG A 48 16.98 -15.84 -7.22
CA ARG A 48 15.70 -16.33 -6.73
C ARG A 48 15.64 -15.98 -5.26
N ALA A 49 14.59 -15.27 -4.86
CA ALA A 49 14.34 -15.05 -3.44
C ALA A 49 14.14 -16.40 -2.73
N SER A 50 14.60 -16.47 -1.48
CA SER A 50 14.43 -17.61 -0.59
C SER A 50 12.95 -17.93 -0.29
N SER A 51 12.07 -16.93 -0.38
CA SER A 51 10.61 -17.06 -0.21
C SER A 51 9.83 -16.16 -1.18
N GLY A 52 8.62 -16.59 -1.57
CA GLY A 52 7.66 -15.75 -2.28
C GLY A 52 7.08 -14.65 -1.38
N ARG A 53 6.62 -13.55 -1.99
CA ARG A 53 5.83 -12.54 -1.29
C ARG A 53 4.37 -12.96 -1.20
N LEU A 54 3.71 -12.60 -0.12
CA LEU A 54 2.27 -12.78 0.01
C LEU A 54 1.53 -11.99 -1.07
N TYR A 55 0.60 -12.65 -1.74
CA TYR A 55 -0.27 -12.04 -2.74
C TYR A 55 -1.69 -12.59 -2.58
N GLY A 56 -2.69 -11.75 -2.75
CA GLY A 56 -4.06 -12.17 -2.59
C GLY A 56 -5.06 -11.04 -2.78
N THR A 57 -6.31 -11.37 -2.47
CA THR A 57 -7.43 -10.43 -2.47
C THR A 57 -7.97 -10.29 -1.06
N VAL A 58 -8.04 -9.04 -0.58
CA VAL A 58 -8.69 -8.65 0.67
C VAL A 58 -10.09 -8.15 0.37
N GLU A 59 -11.06 -8.67 1.09
CA GLU A 59 -12.42 -8.14 1.19
C GLU A 59 -12.57 -7.41 2.52
N ASP A 60 -13.13 -6.21 2.49
CA ASP A 60 -13.50 -5.46 3.69
C ASP A 60 -14.97 -5.67 4.09
N SER A 61 -15.40 -5.06 5.20
CA SER A 61 -16.74 -5.22 5.77
C SER A 61 -17.86 -4.66 4.89
N GLU A 62 -17.52 -3.81 3.92
CA GLU A 62 -18.45 -3.26 2.92
C GLU A 62 -18.44 -4.08 1.62
N GLY A 63 -17.68 -5.17 1.56
CA GLY A 63 -17.56 -6.06 0.41
C GLY A 63 -16.69 -5.50 -0.72
N ARG A 64 -15.86 -4.48 -0.46
CA ARG A 64 -14.90 -3.97 -1.44
C ARG A 64 -13.72 -4.93 -1.53
N LEU A 65 -13.20 -5.08 -2.75
CA LEU A 65 -12.10 -6.00 -3.05
C LEU A 65 -10.83 -5.23 -3.42
N PHE A 66 -9.73 -5.59 -2.77
CA PHE A 66 -8.40 -5.06 -3.03
C PHE A 66 -7.44 -6.20 -3.31
N THR A 67 -6.78 -6.20 -4.48
CA THR A 67 -5.92 -7.30 -4.92
C THR A 67 -4.50 -6.79 -5.14
N GLY A 68 -3.52 -7.46 -4.54
CA GLY A 68 -2.14 -7.03 -4.61
C GLY A 68 -1.21 -7.83 -3.73
N TYR A 69 0.03 -7.33 -3.59
CA TYR A 69 0.96 -7.89 -2.62
C TYR A 69 0.54 -7.48 -1.21
N VAL A 70 0.57 -8.42 -0.28
CA VAL A 70 0.04 -8.24 1.07
C VAL A 70 1.19 -8.05 2.06
N SER A 71 1.00 -7.12 2.98
CA SER A 71 1.64 -7.12 4.29
C SER A 71 0.56 -7.36 5.35
N TYR A 72 0.63 -8.52 6.00
CA TYR A 72 -0.28 -8.92 7.06
C TYR A 72 0.24 -8.38 8.40
N ASP A 73 -0.65 -7.88 9.26
CA ASP A 73 -0.29 -7.20 10.53
C ASP A 73 0.78 -6.09 10.37
N LEU A 74 0.96 -5.57 9.16
CA LEU A 74 2.07 -4.68 8.80
C LEU A 74 3.47 -5.22 9.16
N ASP A 75 3.65 -6.55 9.20
CA ASP A 75 4.93 -7.23 9.46
C ASP A 75 5.18 -8.34 8.45
N GLU A 76 4.26 -9.32 8.35
CA GLU A 76 4.49 -10.52 7.55
C GLU A 76 4.23 -10.23 6.07
N ILE A 77 5.24 -10.50 5.24
CA ILE A 77 5.22 -10.21 3.81
C ILE A 77 5.66 -11.40 2.96
N LEU A 78 6.17 -12.48 3.58
CA LEU A 78 6.71 -13.66 2.92
C LEU A 78 5.88 -14.91 3.20
N GLU A 79 5.83 -15.82 2.23
CA GLU A 79 5.22 -17.14 2.39
C GLU A 79 5.87 -17.99 3.50
N ALA A 80 7.16 -17.75 3.79
CA ALA A 80 7.90 -18.41 4.85
C ALA A 80 7.62 -17.84 6.26
N ASP A 81 6.98 -16.67 6.34
CA ASP A 81 6.55 -16.10 7.62
C ASP A 81 5.47 -16.97 8.25
N VAL A 82 5.21 -16.74 9.54
CA VAL A 82 4.35 -17.56 10.37
C VAL A 82 3.19 -16.73 10.89
N LEU A 83 2.00 -17.33 10.89
CA LEU A 83 0.84 -16.87 11.61
C LEU A 83 0.71 -17.65 12.92
N ASP A 84 0.70 -16.93 14.03
CA ASP A 84 0.56 -17.46 15.36
C ASP A 84 -0.91 -17.42 15.84
N GLY A 85 -1.34 -18.47 16.54
CA GLY A 85 -2.66 -18.47 17.15
C GLY A 85 -2.94 -19.68 18.01
N ARG A 86 -3.83 -19.53 18.99
CA ARG A 86 -4.35 -20.65 19.77
C ARG A 86 -5.60 -21.20 19.14
N ASP A 87 -5.61 -22.48 18.82
CA ASP A 87 -6.80 -23.20 18.36
C ASP A 87 -7.86 -23.21 19.47
N THR A 88 -9.07 -22.78 19.13
CA THR A 88 -10.18 -22.70 20.07
C THR A 88 -10.83 -24.04 20.38
N GLU A 89 -10.65 -25.07 19.54
CA GLU A 89 -11.16 -26.42 19.79
C GLU A 89 -10.22 -27.21 20.71
N THR A 90 -8.94 -27.31 20.34
CA THR A 90 -7.94 -28.10 21.08
C THR A 90 -7.33 -27.33 22.25
N GLY A 91 -7.21 -26.01 22.12
CA GLY A 91 -6.49 -25.14 23.06
C GLY A 91 -4.98 -25.08 22.82
N ASP A 92 -4.46 -25.72 21.77
CA ASP A 92 -3.04 -25.73 21.44
C ASP A 92 -2.60 -24.41 20.81
N ASP A 93 -1.38 -23.97 21.12
CA ASP A 93 -0.74 -22.85 20.41
C ASP A 93 -0.13 -23.40 19.11
N LEU A 94 -0.42 -22.72 18.00
CA LEU A 94 -0.05 -23.12 16.65
C LEU A 94 0.75 -22.01 15.97
N ASP A 95 1.77 -22.45 15.24
CA ASP A 95 2.65 -21.65 14.39
C ASP A 95 2.46 -22.19 12.97
N ILE A 96 1.77 -21.45 12.10
CA ILE A 96 1.37 -21.92 10.75
C ILE A 96 2.08 -21.07 9.70
N ARG A 97 2.81 -21.69 8.76
CA ARG A 97 3.42 -20.89 7.68
C ARG A 97 2.36 -20.32 6.75
N PHE A 98 2.54 -19.08 6.30
CA PHE A 98 1.62 -18.49 5.32
C PHE A 98 1.53 -19.32 4.03
N SER A 99 2.61 -20.00 3.62
CA SER A 99 2.60 -20.94 2.48
C SER A 99 1.60 -22.10 2.61
N GLU A 100 1.11 -22.38 3.83
CA GLU A 100 0.17 -23.46 4.12
C GLU A 100 -1.28 -22.95 4.20
N ILE A 101 -1.51 -21.64 4.07
CA ILE A 101 -2.80 -20.99 4.25
C ILE A 101 -3.42 -20.63 2.91
N THR A 102 -4.69 -20.98 2.73
CA THR A 102 -5.51 -20.56 1.57
C THR A 102 -6.26 -19.27 1.88
N SER A 103 -6.81 -19.12 3.07
CA SER A 103 -7.53 -17.91 3.47
C SER A 103 -7.53 -17.67 4.97
N ILE A 104 -7.66 -16.41 5.34
CA ILE A 104 -7.85 -15.96 6.73
C ILE A 104 -9.09 -15.08 6.74
N ALA A 105 -10.12 -15.48 7.47
CA ALA A 105 -11.35 -14.71 7.62
C ALA A 105 -11.52 -14.27 9.07
N ARG A 106 -11.98 -13.04 9.29
CA ARG A 106 -12.24 -12.57 10.65
C ARG A 106 -13.40 -13.36 11.26
N LEU A 107 -13.21 -13.86 12.49
CA LEU A 107 -14.23 -14.65 13.20
C LEU A 107 -14.38 -14.22 14.66
N GLY A 108 -15.32 -13.30 14.91
CA GLY A 108 -15.65 -12.81 16.24
C GLY A 108 -14.49 -12.08 16.92
N ARG A 109 -13.74 -12.78 17.79
CA ARG A 109 -12.55 -12.24 18.48
C ARG A 109 -11.23 -12.86 17.98
N GLY A 110 -11.34 -13.62 16.89
CA GLY A 110 -10.28 -14.44 16.32
C GLY A 110 -10.31 -14.36 14.80
N ALA A 111 -9.71 -15.36 14.17
CA ALA A 111 -9.82 -15.62 12.76
C ALA A 111 -10.13 -17.10 12.50
N GLN A 112 -10.83 -17.37 11.41
CA GLN A 112 -10.89 -18.68 10.80
C GLN A 112 -9.80 -18.76 9.73
N VAL A 113 -8.93 -19.76 9.84
CA VAL A 113 -7.84 -20.02 8.92
C VAL A 113 -8.16 -21.32 8.18
N VAL A 114 -8.13 -21.27 6.84
CA VAL A 114 -8.30 -22.43 5.99
C VAL A 114 -6.95 -22.78 5.37
N LEU A 115 -6.48 -24.00 5.61
CA LEU A 115 -5.22 -24.50 5.09
C LEU A 115 -5.37 -25.07 3.67
N VAL A 116 -4.25 -25.17 2.95
CA VAL A 116 -4.18 -25.74 1.59
C VAL A 116 -4.68 -27.19 1.53
N ASP A 117 -4.55 -27.96 2.62
CA ASP A 117 -5.06 -29.34 2.70
C ASP A 117 -6.57 -29.43 3.00
N GLY A 118 -7.24 -28.29 3.18
CA GLY A 118 -8.65 -28.17 3.49
C GLY A 118 -8.98 -28.18 4.99
N THR A 119 -7.98 -28.27 5.86
CA THR A 119 -8.17 -28.10 7.31
C THR A 119 -8.68 -26.70 7.63
N VAL A 120 -9.63 -26.60 8.56
CA VAL A 120 -10.19 -25.32 9.02
C VAL A 120 -9.90 -25.19 10.50
N LEU A 121 -9.29 -24.07 10.88
CA LEU A 121 -8.87 -23.76 12.24
C LEU A 121 -9.49 -22.44 12.70
N ASP A 122 -10.13 -22.43 13.86
CA ASP A 122 -10.61 -21.20 14.48
C ASP A 122 -9.59 -20.76 15.55
N LEU A 123 -8.83 -19.71 15.25
CA LEU A 123 -7.68 -19.26 16.04
C LEU A 123 -7.96 -17.97 16.82
N ARG A 124 -7.34 -17.83 17.99
CA ARG A 124 -7.42 -16.64 18.85
C ARG A 124 -6.12 -16.38 19.60
N GLY A 125 -6.00 -15.18 20.17
CA GLY A 125 -5.06 -14.91 21.26
C GLY A 125 -3.65 -14.48 20.84
N SER A 126 -3.42 -14.29 19.54
CA SER A 126 -2.26 -13.59 18.98
C SER A 126 -2.71 -12.27 18.34
N ASN A 127 -1.77 -11.32 18.17
CA ASN A 127 -1.99 -10.12 17.37
C ASN A 127 -2.31 -10.45 15.93
N ASP A 128 -1.84 -11.57 15.40
CA ASP A 128 -2.07 -11.93 14.00
C ASP A 128 -3.56 -12.17 13.75
N VAL A 129 -4.26 -12.77 14.71
CA VAL A 129 -5.66 -13.22 14.55
C VAL A 129 -6.66 -12.45 15.40
N ASP A 130 -6.28 -11.35 16.06
CA ASP A 130 -7.19 -10.58 16.90
C ASP A 130 -7.12 -9.07 16.70
N ARG A 131 -7.91 -8.32 17.48
CA ARG A 131 -8.03 -6.86 17.39
C ARG A 131 -6.73 -6.07 17.64
N ARG A 132 -5.62 -6.73 17.96
CA ARG A 132 -4.30 -6.12 18.03
C ARG A 132 -3.57 -6.15 16.69
N ASN A 133 -4.10 -6.86 15.69
CA ASN A 133 -3.65 -6.78 14.31
C ASN A 133 -3.67 -5.30 13.88
N ARG A 134 -2.54 -4.84 13.36
CA ARG A 134 -2.21 -3.45 13.01
C ARG A 134 -2.78 -3.03 11.67
N GLY A 135 -3.29 -3.98 10.88
CA GLY A 135 -3.88 -3.73 9.58
C GLY A 135 -3.36 -4.69 8.53
N ILE A 136 -4.13 -4.82 7.46
CA ILE A 136 -3.75 -5.57 6.26
C ILE A 136 -3.47 -4.53 5.18
N GLN A 137 -2.21 -4.42 4.77
CA GLN A 137 -1.80 -3.52 3.70
C GLN A 137 -1.69 -4.28 2.38
N ILE A 138 -2.22 -3.67 1.31
CA ILE A 138 -2.26 -4.22 -0.03
C ILE A 138 -1.56 -3.24 -0.96
N SER A 139 -0.46 -3.67 -1.59
CA SER A 139 0.16 -2.97 -2.72
C SER A 139 -0.54 -3.40 -4.02
N ASP A 140 -1.54 -2.62 -4.43
CA ASP A 140 -2.33 -2.84 -5.64
C ASP A 140 -1.64 -2.19 -6.85
N PRO A 141 -1.29 -2.97 -7.90
CA PRO A 141 -0.50 -2.48 -9.03
C PRO A 141 -1.21 -1.46 -9.92
N ASN A 142 -2.50 -1.19 -9.72
CA ASN A 142 -3.29 -0.23 -10.49
C ASN A 142 -3.91 0.88 -9.61
N LEU A 143 -3.48 0.98 -8.35
CA LEU A 143 -3.98 1.98 -7.41
C LEU A 143 -2.82 2.59 -6.60
N GLY A 144 -1.89 1.78 -6.11
CA GLY A 144 -0.91 2.19 -5.10
C GLY A 144 -1.05 1.31 -3.87
N MET A 145 -1.34 1.91 -2.73
CA MET A 145 -1.44 1.20 -1.46
C MET A 145 -2.80 1.43 -0.79
N VAL A 146 -3.35 0.34 -0.25
CA VAL A 146 -4.57 0.34 0.56
C VAL A 146 -4.25 -0.32 1.90
N GLU A 147 -4.75 0.22 3.00
CA GLU A 147 -4.65 -0.40 4.31
C GLU A 147 -6.04 -0.57 4.93
N VAL A 148 -6.38 -1.82 5.25
CA VAL A 148 -7.64 -2.20 5.88
C VAL A 148 -7.37 -2.53 7.34
N GLU A 149 -7.96 -1.76 8.26
CA GLU A 149 -7.87 -2.04 9.69
C GLU A 149 -8.56 -3.38 10.03
N TRP A 150 -8.09 -4.08 11.07
CA TRP A 150 -8.67 -5.37 11.50
C TRP A 150 -10.19 -5.32 11.75
N ARG A 151 -10.70 -4.16 12.19
CA ARG A 151 -12.13 -3.99 12.48
C ARG A 151 -13.00 -3.98 11.20
N ASP A 152 -12.40 -3.64 10.07
CA ASP A 152 -13.06 -3.53 8.76
C ASP A 152 -12.62 -4.68 7.83
N PHE A 153 -11.62 -5.47 8.21
CA PHE A 153 -11.20 -6.69 7.53
C PHE A 153 -12.27 -7.79 7.61
N GLU A 154 -12.61 -8.40 6.47
CA GLU A 154 -13.51 -9.56 6.40
C GLU A 154 -12.75 -10.85 6.06
N ILE A 155 -12.07 -10.89 4.92
CA ILE A 155 -11.31 -12.06 4.48
C ILE A 155 -10.13 -11.68 3.59
N LEU A 156 -9.02 -12.40 3.76
CA LEU A 156 -7.90 -12.45 2.84
C LEU A 156 -7.90 -13.84 2.19
N SER A 157 -7.94 -13.87 0.86
CA SER A 157 -7.78 -15.10 0.07
C SER A 157 -6.47 -15.05 -0.70
N PHE A 158 -5.57 -15.99 -0.42
CA PHE A 158 -4.26 -16.08 -1.07
C PHE A 158 -4.36 -16.72 -2.46
N HIS A 159 -3.60 -16.18 -3.41
CA HIS A 159 -3.44 -16.74 -4.74
C HIS A 159 -2.17 -16.21 -5.40
N GLU A 160 -1.73 -16.86 -6.49
CA GLU A 160 -0.58 -16.37 -7.25
C GLU A 160 -0.89 -15.02 -7.92
N ALA A 161 0.13 -14.19 -8.05
CA ALA A 161 0.05 -12.96 -8.83
C ALA A 161 -0.04 -13.27 -10.33
N GLU A 162 -0.93 -12.60 -11.05
CA GLU A 162 -1.05 -12.75 -12.51
C GLU A 162 0.23 -12.30 -13.25
N GLY A 163 1.00 -11.40 -12.61
CA GLY A 163 2.29 -10.94 -13.09
C GLY A 163 3.10 -10.30 -11.96
N VAL A 164 4.43 -10.32 -12.09
CA VAL A 164 5.34 -9.65 -11.18
C VAL A 164 5.74 -8.32 -11.78
N VAL A 165 5.51 -7.23 -11.05
CA VAL A 165 5.99 -5.89 -11.43
C VAL A 165 7.51 -5.88 -11.21
N GLY A 166 8.25 -5.96 -12.30
CA GLY A 166 9.72 -5.93 -12.27
C GLY A 166 10.26 -4.51 -12.11
N TYR A 167 11.56 -4.40 -11.82
CA TYR A 167 12.26 -3.11 -11.69
C TYR A 167 12.07 -2.20 -12.91
N ASP A 168 12.07 -2.76 -14.12
CA ASP A 168 11.92 -2.01 -15.37
C ASP A 168 10.48 -1.54 -15.66
N ALA A 169 9.51 -1.89 -14.81
CA ALA A 169 8.14 -1.38 -14.91
C ALA A 169 8.03 0.09 -14.49
N PHE A 170 8.98 0.58 -13.69
CA PHE A 170 9.05 2.00 -13.37
C PHE A 170 9.51 2.80 -14.59
N ASP A 171 8.62 3.63 -15.12
CA ASP A 171 8.85 4.41 -16.33
C ASP A 171 9.67 5.70 -16.10
N GLY A 172 10.10 5.92 -14.86
CA GLY A 172 10.81 7.14 -14.43
C GLY A 172 9.88 8.27 -14.00
N GLY A 173 8.57 8.08 -14.09
CA GLY A 173 7.59 9.11 -13.82
C GLY A 173 7.41 10.09 -14.98
N HIS A 174 6.25 10.72 -15.01
CA HIS A 174 5.98 11.84 -15.91
C HIS A 174 5.30 12.99 -15.17
N VAL A 175 5.46 14.21 -15.69
CA VAL A 175 4.82 15.40 -15.13
C VAL A 175 3.30 15.27 -15.22
N LEU A 176 2.59 15.62 -14.15
CA LEU A 176 1.13 15.63 -14.14
C LEU A 176 0.60 16.65 -15.14
N ARG A 177 -0.35 16.22 -15.97
CA ARG A 177 -0.99 17.06 -17.00
C ARG A 177 -2.48 16.82 -17.02
N GLY A 178 -3.24 17.89 -17.15
CA GLY A 178 -4.69 17.78 -17.21
C GLY A 178 -5.37 19.12 -17.35
N THR A 179 -6.69 19.08 -17.16
CA THR A 179 -7.57 20.26 -17.20
C THR A 179 -8.21 20.45 -15.84
N VAL A 180 -7.99 21.61 -15.24
CA VAL A 180 -8.70 22.04 -14.03
C VAL A 180 -9.92 22.86 -14.44
N VAL A 181 -11.08 22.53 -13.87
CA VAL A 181 -12.33 23.26 -14.07
C VAL A 181 -12.66 24.00 -12.78
N THR A 182 -12.75 25.33 -12.85
CA THR A 182 -13.05 26.16 -11.67
C THR A 182 -14.55 26.18 -11.37
N GLU A 183 -14.93 26.68 -10.18
CA GLU A 183 -16.35 26.88 -9.82
C GLU A 183 -17.09 27.82 -10.80
N SER A 184 -16.38 28.76 -11.43
CA SER A 184 -16.97 29.64 -12.46
C SER A 184 -17.09 28.98 -13.84
N GLY A 185 -16.61 27.74 -13.98
CA GLY A 185 -16.58 26.97 -15.22
C GLY A 185 -15.41 27.29 -16.14
N GLU A 186 -14.40 28.06 -15.70
CA GLU A 186 -13.17 28.26 -16.47
C GLU A 186 -12.41 26.93 -16.56
N GLN A 187 -11.92 26.62 -17.76
CA GLN A 187 -11.08 25.44 -18.01
C GLN A 187 -9.65 25.89 -18.24
N ILE A 188 -8.73 25.33 -17.46
CA ILE A 188 -7.30 25.64 -17.52
C ILE A 188 -6.55 24.34 -17.76
N GLU A 189 -5.95 24.21 -18.93
CA GLU A 189 -5.13 23.07 -19.31
C GLU A 189 -3.64 23.39 -19.08
N GLY A 190 -2.89 22.44 -18.51
CA GLY A 190 -1.46 22.62 -18.30
C GLY A 190 -0.80 21.51 -17.49
N GLU A 191 0.45 21.77 -17.11
CA GLU A 191 1.18 20.97 -16.13
C GLU A 191 0.68 21.31 -14.72
N ILE A 192 0.37 20.27 -13.95
CA ILE A 192 -0.26 20.37 -12.64
C ILE A 192 0.78 20.12 -11.56
N ARG A 193 0.72 20.91 -10.50
CA ARG A 193 1.32 20.59 -9.21
C ARG A 193 0.22 20.64 -8.16
N TRP A 194 -0.16 19.46 -7.69
CA TRP A 194 -1.15 19.20 -6.64
C TRP A 194 -0.56 19.54 -5.28
N ASP A 195 -1.42 19.93 -4.34
CA ASP A 195 -1.10 20.40 -2.97
C ASP A 195 0.11 21.35 -2.83
N ALA A 196 0.47 22.04 -3.91
CA ALA A 196 1.71 22.79 -4.05
C ALA A 196 3.02 21.96 -3.92
N ASP A 197 3.01 20.63 -3.94
CA ASP A 197 4.21 19.78 -4.00
C ASP A 197 4.18 18.60 -4.97
N GLU A 198 3.10 17.84 -5.15
CA GLU A 198 3.09 16.71 -6.07
C GLU A 198 2.96 17.15 -7.52
N ALA A 199 3.97 16.87 -8.34
CA ALA A 199 4.04 17.23 -9.76
C ALA A 199 4.36 16.03 -10.69
N ALA A 200 4.58 14.84 -10.15
CA ALA A 200 4.93 13.64 -10.91
C ALA A 200 3.94 12.49 -10.71
N SER A 201 3.82 11.64 -11.73
CA SER A 201 2.88 10.52 -11.76
C SER A 201 3.10 9.47 -10.68
N TRP A 202 4.32 9.31 -10.18
CA TRP A 202 4.66 8.32 -9.15
C TRP A 202 4.45 8.83 -7.72
N GLU A 203 4.12 10.11 -7.56
CA GLU A 203 3.77 10.68 -6.26
C GLU A 203 2.35 10.27 -5.88
N PHE A 204 1.98 10.49 -4.62
CA PHE A 204 0.77 9.90 -4.05
C PHE A 204 -0.26 10.95 -3.64
N LEU A 205 -1.53 10.62 -3.86
CA LEU A 205 -2.67 11.24 -3.25
C LEU A 205 -3.12 10.38 -2.07
N ASN A 206 -3.15 10.95 -0.87
CA ASN A 206 -3.52 10.27 0.35
C ASN A 206 -4.96 10.59 0.77
N GLY A 207 -5.61 9.65 1.43
CA GLY A 207 -6.91 9.88 2.05
C GLY A 207 -7.45 8.64 2.74
N ARG A 208 -8.58 8.79 3.42
CA ARG A 208 -9.31 7.73 4.10
C ARG A 208 -10.77 7.77 3.64
N ASN A 209 -11.41 6.62 3.50
CA ASN A 209 -12.87 6.59 3.26
C ASN A 209 -13.67 6.61 4.58
N GLU A 210 -14.99 6.71 4.49
CA GLU A 210 -15.87 6.80 5.68
C GLU A 210 -15.78 5.58 6.63
N ASP A 211 -15.39 4.41 6.12
CA ASP A 211 -15.25 3.18 6.92
C ASP A 211 -13.89 3.10 7.62
N GLY A 212 -12.94 3.93 7.20
CA GLY A 212 -11.61 4.00 7.77
C GLY A 212 -10.53 3.27 6.98
N VAL A 213 -10.81 2.79 5.77
CA VAL A 213 -9.78 2.25 4.87
C VAL A 213 -8.88 3.40 4.43
N VAL A 214 -7.57 3.24 4.59
CA VAL A 214 -6.56 4.23 4.22
C VAL A 214 -6.06 3.96 2.81
N PHE A 215 -5.92 5.03 2.04
CA PHE A 215 -5.48 5.01 0.65
C PHE A 215 -4.25 5.91 0.48
N THR A 216 -3.28 5.39 -0.26
CA THR A 216 -2.14 6.12 -0.81
C THR A 216 -2.11 5.78 -2.30
N ILE A 217 -2.77 6.62 -3.09
CA ILE A 217 -3.07 6.38 -4.50
C ILE A 217 -2.00 7.04 -5.35
N GLU A 218 -1.34 6.31 -6.23
CA GLU A 218 -0.36 6.89 -7.15
C GLU A 218 -1.08 7.75 -8.22
N PHE A 219 -0.63 8.98 -8.43
CA PHE A 219 -1.26 9.93 -9.36
C PHE A 219 -1.36 9.38 -10.79
N GLY A 220 -0.40 8.54 -11.21
CA GLY A 220 -0.36 7.88 -12.51
C GLY A 220 -1.55 6.96 -12.77
N PHE A 221 -2.27 6.54 -11.72
CA PHE A 221 -3.49 5.76 -11.83
C PHE A 221 -4.78 6.59 -11.75
N LEU A 222 -4.70 7.91 -11.57
CA LEU A 222 -5.87 8.77 -11.46
C LEU A 222 -6.39 9.19 -12.83
N SER A 223 -7.72 9.14 -12.99
CA SER A 223 -8.42 9.73 -14.13
C SER A 223 -9.11 11.05 -13.79
N ARG A 224 -9.61 11.18 -12.55
CA ARG A 224 -10.36 12.36 -12.12
C ARG A 224 -10.35 12.53 -10.61
N ILE A 225 -10.32 13.78 -10.16
CA ILE A 225 -10.60 14.18 -8.78
C ILE A 225 -11.71 15.22 -8.82
N GLU A 226 -12.77 15.03 -8.03
CA GLU A 226 -13.89 15.95 -7.91
C GLU A 226 -14.05 16.41 -6.47
N ARG A 227 -13.97 17.72 -6.23
CA ARG A 227 -14.28 18.29 -4.92
C ARG A 227 -15.72 17.96 -4.52
N ARG A 228 -15.93 17.56 -3.26
CA ARG A 228 -17.25 17.45 -2.63
C ARG A 228 -17.45 18.60 -1.65
N GLU A 229 -18.71 19.03 -1.47
CA GLU A 229 -19.03 20.33 -0.85
C GLU A 229 -18.66 20.47 0.64
N ALA A 230 -18.26 19.40 1.33
CA ALA A 230 -18.11 19.47 2.79
C ALA A 230 -16.76 19.00 3.33
N TRP A 231 -16.21 17.84 2.92
CA TRP A 231 -15.09 17.24 3.69
C TRP A 231 -14.08 16.40 2.89
N GLY A 232 -14.16 16.37 1.56
CA GLY A 232 -13.30 15.47 0.78
C GLY A 232 -13.47 15.56 -0.73
N SER A 233 -12.99 14.52 -1.41
CA SER A 233 -13.01 14.42 -2.87
C SER A 233 -13.47 13.04 -3.33
N LEU A 234 -14.23 13.00 -4.43
CA LEU A 234 -14.42 11.76 -5.19
C LEU A 234 -13.22 11.57 -6.11
N VAL A 235 -12.49 10.49 -5.91
CA VAL A 235 -11.33 10.10 -6.70
C VAL A 235 -11.71 8.95 -7.60
N THR A 236 -11.46 9.08 -8.91
CA THR A 236 -11.71 8.04 -9.91
C THR A 236 -10.39 7.60 -10.54
N LEU A 237 -10.16 6.29 -10.58
CA LEU A 237 -8.98 5.68 -11.19
C LEU A 237 -9.15 5.51 -12.71
N LEU A 238 -8.05 5.24 -13.41
CA LEU A 238 -8.05 4.93 -14.84
C LEU A 238 -8.78 3.63 -15.18
N ASP A 239 -8.83 2.68 -14.25
CA ASP A 239 -9.55 1.41 -14.40
C ASP A 239 -11.06 1.51 -14.10
N GLY A 240 -11.53 2.70 -13.70
CA GLY A 240 -12.94 3.00 -13.44
C GLY A 240 -13.38 2.82 -11.99
N ARG A 241 -12.53 2.31 -11.09
CA ARG A 241 -12.81 2.33 -9.64
C ARG A 241 -12.94 3.78 -9.14
N SER A 242 -13.75 3.99 -8.12
CA SER A 242 -13.96 5.31 -7.52
C SER A 242 -14.12 5.22 -6.01
N PHE A 243 -13.56 6.20 -5.30
CA PHE A 243 -13.52 6.27 -3.85
C PHE A 243 -13.85 7.69 -3.38
N GLU A 244 -14.74 7.81 -2.39
CA GLU A 244 -14.91 9.05 -1.66
C GLU A 244 -13.88 9.08 -0.53
N LEU A 245 -12.99 10.07 -0.57
CA LEU A 245 -11.85 10.19 0.34
C LEU A 245 -11.89 11.51 1.10
N GLU A 246 -11.51 11.45 2.38
CA GLU A 246 -11.39 12.55 3.33
C GLU A 246 -10.11 12.36 4.20
N ASP A 247 -9.96 13.19 5.23
CA ASP A 247 -8.91 13.08 6.27
C ASP A 247 -7.47 13.13 5.72
N SER A 248 -7.22 14.04 4.78
CA SER A 248 -5.90 14.32 4.21
C SER A 248 -5.92 15.65 3.46
N ASN A 249 -4.84 16.41 3.60
CA ASN A 249 -4.60 17.66 2.86
C ASN A 249 -4.68 17.47 1.35
N ASP A 250 -4.46 16.26 0.84
CA ASP A 250 -4.52 15.99 -0.59
C ASP A 250 -5.97 16.00 -1.13
N VAL A 251 -6.97 15.80 -0.29
CA VAL A 251 -8.37 15.61 -0.71
C VAL A 251 -9.36 16.54 -0.03
N ASP A 252 -8.96 17.26 1.01
CA ASP A 252 -9.81 18.14 1.80
C ASP A 252 -9.44 19.64 1.68
N TRP A 253 -9.97 20.46 2.58
CA TRP A 253 -9.82 21.92 2.59
C TRP A 253 -8.44 22.41 3.06
N ASP A 254 -7.62 21.53 3.65
CA ASP A 254 -6.24 21.85 4.03
C ASP A 254 -5.30 21.86 2.81
N ASN A 255 -5.79 21.51 1.62
CA ASN A 255 -5.02 21.57 0.39
C ASN A 255 -4.45 22.99 0.13
N LYS A 256 -3.14 23.09 -0.10
CA LYS A 256 -2.37 24.32 -0.37
C LYS A 256 -2.58 24.86 -1.79
N GLY A 257 -3.38 24.17 -2.59
CA GLY A 257 -3.91 24.63 -3.87
C GLY A 257 -3.26 23.97 -5.08
N ILE A 258 -3.95 24.08 -6.21
CA ILE A 258 -3.56 23.45 -7.46
C ILE A 258 -2.86 24.48 -8.33
N LEU A 259 -1.57 24.27 -8.56
CA LEU A 259 -0.76 25.12 -9.42
C LEU A 259 -0.78 24.58 -10.85
N ILE A 260 -1.08 25.46 -11.81
CA ILE A 260 -1.13 25.08 -13.22
C ILE A 260 -0.18 25.96 -14.01
N ALA A 261 0.79 25.33 -14.67
CA ALA A 261 1.66 25.98 -15.64
C ALA A 261 1.08 25.74 -17.06
N PRO A 262 0.61 26.77 -17.76
CA PRO A 262 0.09 26.63 -19.12
C PRO A 262 1.18 26.11 -20.06
N THR A 263 0.80 25.17 -20.92
CA THR A 263 1.70 24.58 -21.91
C THR A 263 2.30 25.67 -22.82
N GLY A 264 3.59 25.97 -22.66
CA GLY A 264 4.33 26.94 -23.49
C GLY A 264 4.32 28.41 -23.02
N GLY A 265 3.87 28.73 -21.80
CA GLY A 265 3.86 30.10 -21.25
C GLY A 265 4.67 30.27 -19.95
N THR A 266 5.20 31.46 -19.70
CA THR A 266 6.04 31.78 -18.52
C THR A 266 5.24 32.25 -17.28
N GLY A 267 4.07 31.68 -17.00
CA GLY A 267 3.28 32.12 -15.83
C GLY A 267 2.45 30.99 -15.22
N SER A 268 2.59 30.77 -13.92
CA SER A 268 1.76 29.83 -13.15
C SER A 268 0.46 30.49 -12.70
N ARG A 269 -0.64 29.73 -12.72
CA ARG A 269 -1.91 30.12 -12.09
C ARG A 269 -2.17 29.24 -10.86
N VAL A 270 -2.81 29.80 -9.84
CA VAL A 270 -3.24 29.09 -8.64
C VAL A 270 -4.75 28.91 -8.72
N ALA A 271 -5.25 27.68 -8.67
CA ALA A 271 -6.65 27.37 -8.44
C ALA A 271 -6.81 26.87 -7.00
N GLY A 272 -7.71 27.47 -6.22
CA GLY A 272 -8.07 26.96 -4.90
C GLY A 272 -9.08 25.82 -5.04
N LEU A 273 -8.94 24.80 -4.19
CA LEU A 273 -10.02 23.85 -3.91
C LEU A 273 -11.08 24.51 -3.03
#